data_AF-A0A521GAF3-F1
#
_entry.id   AF-A0A521GAF3-F1
#
_cell.length_a   1.000
_cell.length_b   1.000
_cell.length_c   1.000
_cell.angle_alpha   90.00
_cell.angle_beta   90.00
_cell.angle_gamma   90.00
#
_symmetry.space_group_name_H-M   'P 1'
#
loop_
_entity.id
_entity.type
_entity.pdbx_description
1 polymer ?
#
loop_
_entity_poly.entity_id
_entity_poly.type
_entity_poly.pdbx_seq_one_letter_code
_entity_poly.pdbx_strand_id
1 'polypeptide(L)' 'MEATKEAIREGYQGMMTKRIIDMTPDERKAYYKQGARVIRERLFAIGQPFVTKKGDKVVAEYADGRVEIVR' A
#
# COMPACT_ATOMS: atom_id res chain seq x y z
N MET A 1 -32.46 6.66 -11.26
CA MET A 1 -31.00 6.46 -11.32
C MET A 1 -30.34 7.40 -10.31
N GLU A 2 -30.35 7.05 -9.02
CA GLU A 2 -29.72 7.90 -7.98
C GLU A 2 -28.92 7.10 -6.94
N ALA A 3 -28.89 5.77 -7.00
CA ALA A 3 -28.20 4.97 -5.99
C ALA A 3 -26.68 4.80 -6.21
N THR A 4 -26.13 5.26 -7.35
CA THR A 4 -24.74 4.96 -7.73
C THR A 4 -23.72 6.05 -7.39
N LYS A 5 -24.15 7.25 -6.95
CA LYS A 5 -23.22 8.35 -6.64
C LYS A 5 -22.75 8.39 -5.18
N GLU A 6 -23.54 7.87 -4.25
CA GLU A 6 -23.17 7.88 -2.83
C GLU A 6 -22.26 6.71 -2.44
N ALA A 7 -22.39 5.55 -3.08
CA ALA A 7 -21.52 4.39 -2.82
C ALA A 7 -20.04 4.61 -3.19
N ILE A 8 -19.73 5.63 -4.00
CA ILE A 8 -18.35 6.00 -4.37
C ILE A 8 -17.72 6.92 -3.31
N ARG A 9 -18.54 7.62 -2.51
CA ARG A 9 -18.07 8.58 -1.50
C ARG A 9 -17.54 7.90 -0.25
N GLU A 10 -17.93 6.65 -0.03
CA GLU A 10 -17.46 5.80 1.07
C GLU A 10 -16.81 4.53 0.50
N GLY A 11 -15.72 4.70 -0.23
CA GLY A 11 -14.77 3.60 -0.42
C GLY A 11 -14.25 3.17 0.96
N TYR A 12 -14.94 2.22 1.57
CA TYR A 12 -14.56 1.50 2.78
C TYR A 12 -13.05 1.33 2.81
N GLN A 13 -12.43 1.69 3.94
CA GLN A 13 -10.99 1.55 4.20
C GLN A 13 -10.50 0.15 3.77
N GLY A 14 -10.05 0.00 2.52
CA GLY A 14 -9.57 -1.27 1.97
C GLY A 14 -10.19 -1.76 0.65
N MET A 15 -11.24 -1.16 0.09
CA MET A 15 -11.76 -1.59 -1.23
C MET A 15 -11.28 -0.68 -2.37
N MET A 16 -10.79 -1.30 -3.44
CA MET A 16 -10.34 -0.59 -4.63
C MET A 16 -11.53 0.12 -5.32
N THR A 17 -11.47 1.45 -5.43
CA THR A 17 -12.47 2.26 -6.15
C THR A 17 -12.40 2.11 -7.68
N LYS A 18 -11.24 1.69 -8.20
CA LYS A 18 -11.00 1.33 -9.62
C LYS A 18 -10.10 0.11 -9.69
N ARG A 19 -10.22 -0.72 -10.74
CA ARG A 19 -9.25 -1.80 -10.98
C ARG A 19 -7.90 -1.19 -11.35
N ILE A 20 -6.78 -1.82 -10.95
CA ILE A 20 -5.42 -1.33 -11.23
C ILE A 20 -5.20 -1.06 -12.72
N ILE A 21 -5.78 -1.91 -13.58
CA ILE A 21 -5.68 -1.81 -15.05
C ILE A 21 -6.37 -0.56 -15.62
N ASP A 22 -7.36 -0.02 -14.91
CA ASP A 22 -8.15 1.14 -15.34
C ASP A 22 -7.63 2.46 -14.73
N MET A 23 -6.59 2.41 -13.88
CA MET A 23 -6.00 3.59 -13.24
C MET A 23 -5.02 4.31 -14.17
N THR A 24 -5.03 5.64 -14.12
CA THR A 24 -3.95 6.44 -14.70
C THR A 24 -2.61 6.13 -14.00
N PRO A 25 -1.46 6.48 -14.61
CA PRO A 25 -0.16 6.31 -13.96
C PRO A 25 -0.07 6.98 -12.58
N ASP A 26 -0.64 8.18 -12.43
CA ASP A 26 -0.63 8.92 -11.17
C ASP A 26 -1.55 8.32 -10.09
N GLU A 27 -2.76 7.91 -10.48
CA GLU A 27 -3.69 7.22 -9.58
C GLU A 27 -3.07 5.92 -9.06
N ARG A 28 -2.44 5.17 -9.96
CA ARG A 28 -1.76 3.91 -9.63
C ARG A 28 -0.58 4.13 -8.69
N LYS A 29 0.20 5.20 -8.91
CA LYS A 29 1.29 5.60 -8.01
C LYS A 29 0.77 5.95 -6.62
N ALA A 30 -0.33 6.70 -6.53
CA ALA A 30 -0.98 7.03 -5.27
C ALA A 30 -1.51 5.77 -4.55
N TYR A 31 -2.15 4.87 -5.29
CA TYR A 31 -2.64 3.59 -4.78
C TYR A 31 -1.52 2.75 -4.18
N TYR A 32 -0.42 2.54 -4.91
CA TYR A 32 0.73 1.78 -4.38
C TYR A 32 1.37 2.46 -3.17
N LYS A 33 1.45 3.79 -3.16
CA LYS A 33 1.99 4.54 -2.01
C LYS A 33 1.13 4.36 -0.76
N GLN A 34 -0.19 4.43 -0.89
CA GLN A 34 -1.12 4.20 0.22
C GLN A 34 -1.10 2.74 0.66
N GLY A 35 -1.14 1.80 -0.28
CA GLY A 35 -1.07 0.36 0.01
C GLY A 35 0.21 -0.03 0.73
N ALA A 36 1.36 0.50 0.32
CA ALA A 36 2.64 0.26 0.99
C ALA A 36 2.63 0.75 2.45
N ARG A 37 2.01 1.90 2.73
CA ARG A 37 1.85 2.40 4.10
C ARG A 37 0.99 1.47 4.95
N VAL A 38 -0.17 1.06 4.45
CA VAL A 38 -1.08 0.17 5.19
C VAL A 38 -0.43 -1.20 5.44
N ILE A 39 0.24 -1.77 4.44
CA ILE A 39 0.97 -3.03 4.57
C ILE A 39 2.08 -2.90 5.61
N ARG A 40 2.87 -1.82 5.55
CA ARG A 40 3.94 -1.55 6.52
C ARG A 40 3.39 -1.45 7.94
N GLU A 41 2.34 -0.65 8.16
CA GLU A 41 1.68 -0.52 9.47
C GLU A 41 1.16 -1.87 9.97
N ARG A 42 0.57 -2.68 9.09
CA ARG A 42 0.10 -4.03 9.44
C ARG A 42 1.23 -4.98 9.81
N LEU A 43 2.32 -5.01 9.05
CA LEU A 43 3.49 -5.86 9.31
C LEU A 43 4.12 -5.50 10.65
N PHE A 44 4.27 -4.20 10.92
CA PHE A 44 4.82 -3.71 12.19
C PHE A 44 3.94 -4.10 13.37
N ALA A 45 2.61 -4.02 13.22
CA ALA A 45 1.68 -4.44 14.27
C ALA A 45 1.77 -5.94 14.62
N ILE A 46 2.23 -6.79 13.68
CA ILE A 46 2.44 -8.23 13.92
C ILE A 46 3.92 -8.59 14.15
N GLY A 47 4.78 -7.60 14.37
CA GLY A 47 6.22 -7.81 14.64
C GLY A 47 7.03 -8.27 13.42
N GLN A 48 6.52 -8.12 12.21
CA GLN A 48 7.21 -8.47 10.97
C GLN A 48 7.86 -7.24 10.30
N PRO A 49 9.02 -7.39 9.66
CA PRO A 49 9.63 -6.30 8.90
C PRO A 49 8.91 -6.08 7.57
N PHE A 50 8.92 -4.83 7.10
CA PHE A 50 8.52 -4.47 5.75
C PHE A 50 9.69 -4.67 4.79
N VAL A 51 9.59 -5.69 3.95
CA VAL A 51 10.65 -6.07 3.01
C VAL A 51 10.37 -5.50 1.62
N THR A 52 11.33 -4.76 1.05
CA THR A 52 11.23 -4.18 -0.29
C THR A 52 12.52 -4.38 -1.08
N LYS A 53 12.41 -4.45 -2.41
CA LYS A 53 13.58 -4.47 -3.31
C LYS A 53 13.94 -3.03 -3.69
N LYS A 54 15.18 -2.62 -3.43
CA LYS A 54 15.76 -1.34 -3.84
C LYS A 54 16.97 -1.60 -4.74
N GLY A 55 16.77 -1.50 -6.05
CA GLY A 55 17.78 -1.89 -7.03
C GLY A 55 18.06 -3.39 -6.94
N ASP A 56 19.33 -3.77 -6.79
CA ASP A 56 19.73 -5.17 -6.61
C ASP A 56 19.64 -5.66 -5.16
N LYS A 57 19.34 -4.75 -4.23
CA LYS A 57 19.32 -5.04 -2.80
C LYS A 57 17.90 -5.32 -2.31
N VAL A 58 17.79 -6.20 -1.32
CA VAL A 58 16.57 -6.43 -0.54
C VAL A 58 16.77 -5.75 0.81
N VAL A 59 15.82 -4.89 1.17
CA VAL A 59 15.86 -4.09 2.39
C VAL A 59 14.68 -4.45 3.28
N ALA A 60 14.96 -4.78 4.54
CA ALA A 60 13.98 -5.00 5.60
C ALA A 60 13.93 -3.77 6.51
N GLU A 61 12.77 -3.12 6.60
CA GLU A 61 12.48 -2.05 7.55
C GLU A 61 11.73 -2.65 8.75
N TYR A 62 12.12 -2.31 9.98
CA TYR A 62 11.47 -2.76 11.21
C TYR A 62 10.67 -1.62 11.87
N ALA A 63 9.79 -1.99 12.80
CA ALA A 63 8.91 -1.05 13.50
C ALA A 63 9.66 -0.01 14.36
N ASP A 64 10.84 -0.38 14.86
CA ASP A 64 11.76 0.46 15.62
C ASP A 64 12.57 1.43 14.74
N GLY A 65 12.39 1.37 13.41
CA GLY A 65 13.14 2.17 12.45
C GLY A 65 14.48 1.55 12.03
N ARG A 66 14.84 0.37 12.53
CA ARG A 66 16.00 -0.38 12.04
C ARG A 66 15.81 -0.74 10.57
N VAL A 67 16.88 -0.65 9.79
CA VAL A 67 16.91 -0.99 8.36
C VAL A 67 18.07 -1.95 8.11
N GLU A 68 17.77 -3.11 7.53
CA GLU A 68 18.77 -4.14 7.23
C GLU A 68 18.76 -4.49 5.75
N ILE A 69 19.94 -4.69 5.17
CA ILE A 69 20.08 -5.28 3.83
C ILE A 69 20.13 -6.79 4.01
N VAL A 70 19.11 -7.49 3.50
CA VAL A 70 18.95 -8.94 3.64
C VAL A 70 19.50 -9.70 2.43
N ARG A 71 19.71 -9.02 1.29
CA ARG A 71 20.38 -9.54 0.10
C ARG A 71 20.87 -8.43 -0.81
#